data_AF-A0A1M7PY45-F1
#
_entry.id   AF-A0A1M7PY45-F1
#
_cell.length_a   1.000
_cell.length_b   1.000
_cell.length_c   1.000
_cell.angle_alpha   90.00
_cell.angle_beta   90.00
_cell.angle_gamma   90.00
#
_symmetry.space_group_name_H-M   'P 1'
#
loop_
_entity.id
_entity.type
_entity.pdbx_description
1 polymer ?
#
loop_
_entity_poly.entity_id
_entity_poly.type
_entity_poly.pdbx_seq_one_letter_code
_entity_poly.pdbx_strand_id
1 'polypeptide(L)'
;MNKNLILTIAKIIFVLLVVYFGNMIFENYYKSLEKNYTVGVLGEKYRIPNQGSRINFHFTYWGEKFHSDNFIGSNEISKGQVTYLIEVPIKDIKKSRILWDYPVPDTLKAPYEGWDEIPEFLKKQELFD
;
A
#
# COMPACT_ATOMS: atom_id res chain seq x y z
N MET A 1 32.96 -26.43 15.37
CA MET A 1 31.78 -25.58 15.62
C MET A 1 30.76 -26.39 16.43
N ASN A 2 30.23 -25.86 17.54
CA ASN A 2 29.33 -26.61 18.44
C ASN A 2 28.03 -26.99 17.71
N LYS A 3 27.60 -28.26 17.80
CA LYS A 3 26.36 -28.77 17.18
C LYS A 3 25.13 -27.92 17.54
N ASN A 4 25.06 -27.43 18.78
CA ASN A 4 23.97 -26.57 19.24
C ASN A 4 24.00 -25.19 18.56
N LEU A 5 25.18 -24.64 18.31
CA LEU A 5 25.35 -23.38 17.58
C LEU A 5 24.91 -23.52 16.11
N ILE A 6 25.29 -24.63 15.46
CA ILE A 6 24.89 -24.93 14.07
C ILE A 6 23.37 -25.03 13.96
N LEU A 7 22.73 -25.75 14.88
CA LEU A 7 21.26 -25.89 14.91
C LEU A 7 20.57 -24.55 15.15
N THR A 8 21.09 -23.69 16.03
CA THR A 8 20.54 -22.36 16.26
C THR A 8 20.64 -21.48 15.01
N ILE A 9 21.81 -21.47 14.35
CA ILE A 9 22.01 -20.72 13.11
C ILE A 9 21.07 -21.23 12.01
N ALA A 10 20.95 -22.55 11.84
CA ALA A 10 20.04 -23.14 10.86
C ALA A 10 18.57 -22.75 11.10
N LYS A 11 18.12 -22.71 12.36
CA LYS A 11 16.77 -22.24 12.72
C LYS A 11 16.56 -20.76 12.38
N ILE A 12 17.53 -19.91 12.68
CA ILE A 12 17.46 -18.48 12.34
C ILE A 12 17.37 -18.29 10.82
N ILE A 13 18.23 -18.98 10.06
CA ILE A 13 18.20 -18.94 8.60
C ILE A 13 16.85 -19.42 8.08
N PHE A 14 16.31 -20.52 8.62
CA PHE A 14 15.01 -21.03 8.22
C PHE A 14 13.88 -20.02 8.45
N VAL A 15 13.83 -19.36 9.62
CA VAL A 15 12.85 -18.31 9.90
C VAL A 15 12.98 -17.14 8.93
N LEU A 16 14.21 -16.68 8.67
CA LEU A 16 14.46 -15.59 7.72
C LEU A 16 14.00 -15.96 6.30
N LEU A 17 14.25 -17.20 5.86
CA LEU A 17 13.78 -17.70 4.57
C LEU A 17 12.25 -17.73 4.52
N VAL A 18 11.58 -18.24 5.56
CA VAL A 18 10.10 -18.27 5.61
C VAL A 18 9.51 -16.87 5.52
N VAL A 19 10.07 -15.89 6.24
CA VAL A 19 9.61 -14.49 6.17
C VAL A 19 9.84 -13.91 4.78
N TYR A 20 11.04 -14.12 4.20
CA TYR A 20 11.39 -13.62 2.88
C TYR A 20 10.48 -14.21 1.78
N PHE A 21 10.35 -15.53 1.72
CA PHE A 21 9.51 -16.21 0.74
C PHE A 21 8.02 -15.93 0.95
N GLY A 22 7.57 -15.82 2.20
CA GLY A 22 6.19 -15.44 2.53
C GLY A 22 5.85 -14.05 1.98
N ASN A 23 6.71 -13.06 2.21
CA ASN A 23 6.55 -11.72 1.64
C ASN A 23 6.59 -11.74 0.10
N MET A 24 7.53 -12.49 -0.50
CA MET A 24 7.64 -12.61 -1.94
C MET A 24 6.37 -13.22 -2.58
N ILE A 25 5.84 -14.30 -2.01
CA ILE A 25 4.60 -14.94 -2.48
C ILE A 25 3.43 -13.98 -2.36
N PHE A 26 3.31 -13.29 -1.22
CA PHE A 26 2.25 -12.32 -0.98
C PHE A 26 2.29 -11.16 -1.98
N GLU A 27 3.46 -10.58 -2.21
CA GLU A 27 3.62 -9.48 -3.17
C GLU A 27 3.39 -9.93 -4.61
N ASN A 28 3.82 -11.14 -4.99
CA ASN A 28 3.54 -11.69 -6.32
C ASN A 28 2.04 -11.94 -6.53
N TYR A 29 1.35 -12.48 -5.51
CA TYR A 29 -0.10 -12.63 -5.54
C TYR A 29 -0.79 -11.27 -5.66
N TYR A 30 -0.36 -10.29 -4.88
CA TYR A 30 -0.95 -8.95 -4.90
C TYR A 30 -0.73 -8.26 -6.25
N LYS A 31 0.46 -8.38 -6.85
CA LYS A 31 0.78 -7.84 -8.17
C LYS A 31 0.01 -8.50 -9.30
N SER A 32 -0.39 -9.77 -9.16
CA SER A 32 -1.19 -10.47 -10.18
C SER A 32 -2.69 -10.18 -10.08
N LEU A 33 -3.13 -9.49 -9.02
CA LEU A 33 -4.50 -9.02 -8.96
C LEU A 33 -4.70 -7.90 -9.97
N GLU A 34 -5.81 -8.01 -10.70
CA GLU A 34 -6.37 -6.90 -11.45
C GLU A 34 -6.74 -5.79 -10.48
N LYS A 35 -6.41 -4.55 -10.85
CA LYS A 35 -6.48 -3.38 -9.97
C LYS A 35 -7.10 -2.23 -10.70
N ASN A 36 -7.95 -1.50 -9.99
CA ASN A 36 -8.42 -0.19 -10.41
C ASN A 36 -7.83 0.87 -9.48
N TYR A 37 -7.96 2.12 -9.89
CA TYR A 37 -7.44 3.28 -9.16
C TYR A 37 -8.57 4.23 -8.82
N THR A 38 -8.53 4.82 -7.63
CA THR A 38 -9.52 5.80 -7.18
C THR A 38 -8.86 6.85 -6.30
N VAL A 39 -9.62 7.86 -5.88
CA VAL A 39 -9.16 8.87 -4.93
C VAL A 39 -9.56 8.45 -3.52
N GLY A 40 -8.59 8.51 -2.61
CA GLY A 40 -8.81 8.27 -1.18
C GLY A 40 -8.40 9.45 -0.34
N VAL A 41 -9.04 9.56 0.82
CA VAL A 41 -8.82 10.58 1.82
C VAL A 41 -8.19 9.96 3.06
N LEU A 42 -7.06 10.49 3.49
CA LEU A 42 -6.38 10.11 4.71
C LEU A 42 -7.25 10.45 5.93
N GLY A 43 -7.35 9.49 6.84
CA GLY A 43 -7.96 9.63 8.15
C GLY A 43 -6.92 9.73 9.25
N GLU A 44 -7.24 9.15 10.41
CA GLU A 44 -6.41 9.24 11.60
C GLU A 44 -5.15 8.38 11.50
N LYS A 45 -4.04 8.94 11.99
CA LYS A 45 -2.81 8.20 12.24
C LYS A 45 -2.95 7.47 13.58
N TYR A 46 -2.54 6.21 13.61
CA TYR A 46 -2.52 5.42 14.83
C TYR A 46 -1.24 4.60 14.90
N ARG A 47 -0.83 4.21 16.09
CA ARG A 47 0.38 3.42 16.32
C ARG A 47 0.01 2.12 16.97
N ILE A 48 0.45 1.02 16.36
CA ILE A 48 0.35 -0.30 16.98
C ILE A 48 1.63 -0.51 17.81
N PRO A 49 1.53 -0.88 19.09
CA PRO A 49 2.70 -1.17 19.92
C PRO A 49 3.63 -2.16 19.20
N ASN A 50 4.91 -1.82 19.11
CA ASN A 50 5.96 -2.61 18.44
C ASN A 50 5.78 -2.87 16.94
N GLN A 51 4.81 -2.25 16.26
CA GLN A 51 4.58 -2.45 14.82
C GLN A 51 4.53 -1.14 14.02
N GLY A 52 5.02 -0.04 14.59
CA GLY A 52 5.15 1.27 13.96
C GLY A 52 3.83 2.00 13.70
N SER A 53 3.92 3.12 12.95
CA SER A 53 2.79 4.01 12.70
C SER A 53 2.05 3.65 11.43
N ARG A 54 0.73 3.67 11.50
CA ARG A 54 -0.20 3.39 10.42
C ARG A 54 -1.16 4.58 10.25
N ILE A 55 -1.83 4.62 9.13
CA ILE A 55 -2.83 5.64 8.85
C ILE A 55 -4.03 5.01 8.16
N ASN A 56 -5.20 5.34 8.67
CA ASN A 56 -6.45 4.95 8.05
C ASN A 56 -6.70 5.82 6.83
N PHE A 57 -7.43 5.29 5.84
CA PHE A 57 -7.92 6.07 4.72
C PHE A 57 -9.26 5.54 4.26
N HIS A 58 -10.03 6.43 3.65
CA HIS A 58 -11.36 6.17 3.12
C HIS A 58 -11.37 6.44 1.63
N PHE A 59 -12.08 5.62 0.87
CA PHE A 59 -12.22 5.79 -0.57
C PHE A 59 -13.60 5.34 -1.03
N THR A 60 -14.02 5.83 -2.20
CA THR A 60 -15.26 5.38 -2.84
C THR A 60 -14.90 4.57 -4.09
N TYR A 61 -15.55 3.42 -4.24
CA TYR A 61 -15.36 2.52 -5.38
C TYR A 61 -16.72 1.86 -5.69
N TRP A 62 -17.18 1.91 -6.94
CA TRP A 62 -18.54 1.49 -7.33
C TRP A 62 -19.65 2.14 -6.49
N GLY A 63 -19.44 3.39 -6.07
CA GLY A 63 -20.39 4.15 -5.23
C GLY A 63 -20.46 3.71 -3.77
N GLU A 64 -19.73 2.67 -3.38
CA GLU A 64 -19.63 2.23 -2.00
C GLU A 64 -18.41 2.85 -1.32
N LYS A 65 -18.56 3.17 -0.02
CA LYS A 65 -17.47 3.70 0.80
C LYS A 65 -16.73 2.57 1.48
N PHE A 66 -15.43 2.53 1.28
CA PHE A 66 -14.53 1.57 1.92
C PHE A 66 -13.58 2.28 2.88
N HIS A 67 -13.08 1.51 3.84
CA HIS A 67 -12.01 1.93 4.75
C HIS A 67 -10.90 0.88 4.72
N SER A 68 -9.67 1.35 4.78
CA SER A 68 -8.49 0.50 4.94
C SER A 68 -7.39 1.29 5.63
N ASP A 69 -6.24 0.67 5.84
CA ASP A 69 -5.11 1.25 6.52
C ASP A 69 -3.80 0.78 5.91
N ASN A 70 -2.79 1.65 5.92
CA ASN A 70 -1.46 1.32 5.42
C ASN A 70 -0.39 1.73 6.44
N PHE A 71 0.75 1.04 6.37
CA PHE A 71 1.92 1.40 7.15
C PHE A 71 2.52 2.69 6.58
N ILE A 72 2.78 3.67 7.45
CA ILE A 72 3.37 4.95 7.01
C ILE A 72 4.84 4.76 6.64
N GLY A 73 5.58 3.94 7.37
CA GLY A 73 7.02 3.75 7.14
C GLY A 73 7.79 5.06 7.22
N SER A 74 8.60 5.34 6.19
CA SER A 74 9.36 6.58 6.02
C SER A 74 8.64 7.63 5.15
N ASN A 75 7.39 7.39 4.76
CA ASN A 75 6.67 8.31 3.89
C ASN A 75 6.35 9.63 4.63
N GLU A 76 6.76 10.75 4.03
CA GLU A 76 6.45 12.08 4.53
C GLU A 76 5.14 12.58 3.93
N ILE A 77 4.16 12.89 4.78
CA ILE A 77 2.87 13.46 4.34
C ILE A 77 2.96 14.97 4.50
N SER A 78 2.99 15.69 3.37
CA SER A 78 3.04 17.15 3.37
C SER A 78 1.84 17.76 4.12
N LYS A 79 2.07 18.88 4.80
CA LYS A 79 1.01 19.57 5.55
C LYS A 79 -0.09 20.03 4.59
N GLY A 80 -1.32 19.57 4.84
CA GLY A 80 -2.48 19.86 3.99
C GLY A 80 -2.73 18.83 2.87
N GLN A 81 -1.79 17.91 2.61
CA GLN A 81 -1.99 16.82 1.67
C GLN A 81 -2.78 15.69 2.35
N VAL A 82 -4.09 15.64 2.10
CA VAL A 82 -5.00 14.66 2.69
C VAL A 82 -5.57 13.68 1.67
N THR A 83 -5.34 13.89 0.37
CA THR A 83 -5.89 13.06 -0.70
C THR A 83 -4.80 12.42 -1.54
N TYR A 84 -4.93 11.13 -1.83
CA TYR A 84 -3.96 10.36 -2.60
C TYR A 84 -4.67 9.45 -3.59
N LEU A 85 -3.94 9.05 -4.62
CA LEU A 85 -4.36 7.93 -5.46
C LEU A 85 -4.31 6.63 -4.64
N ILE A 86 -5.36 5.84 -4.73
CA ILE A 86 -5.50 4.55 -4.07
C ILE A 86 -5.52 3.47 -5.14
N GLU A 87 -4.68 2.45 -4.97
CA GLU A 87 -4.76 1.21 -5.74
C GLU A 87 -5.76 0.26 -5.07
N VAL A 88 -6.72 -0.23 -5.85
CA VAL A 88 -7.84 -1.07 -5.39
C VAL A 88 -7.80 -2.41 -6.10
N PRO A 89 -7.36 -3.49 -5.43
CA PRO A 89 -7.44 -4.83 -6.01
C PRO A 89 -8.90 -5.28 -6.15
N ILE A 90 -9.33 -5.62 -7.36
CA ILE A 90 -10.75 -5.92 -7.66
C ILE A 90 -11.26 -7.12 -6.84
N LYS A 91 -10.43 -8.16 -6.68
CA LYS A 91 -10.82 -9.38 -5.96
C LYS A 91 -10.82 -9.23 -4.44
N ASP A 92 -10.15 -8.21 -3.89
CA ASP A 92 -9.97 -8.04 -2.45
C ASP A 92 -9.75 -6.56 -2.10
N ILE A 93 -10.84 -5.79 -2.15
CA ILE A 93 -10.85 -4.33 -1.92
C ILE A 93 -10.27 -3.96 -0.54
N LYS A 94 -10.27 -4.88 0.43
CA LYS A 94 -9.70 -4.61 1.77
C LYS A 94 -8.18 -4.43 1.72
N LYS A 95 -7.52 -5.01 0.70
CA LYS A 95 -6.07 -4.91 0.49
C LYS A 95 -5.66 -3.64 -0.27
N SER A 96 -6.56 -2.69 -0.49
CA SER A 96 -6.23 -1.42 -1.12
C SER A 96 -5.04 -0.73 -0.45
N ARG A 97 -4.28 0.02 -1.25
CA ARG A 97 -3.06 0.69 -0.79
C ARG A 97 -3.02 2.14 -1.25
N ILE A 98 -2.46 2.99 -0.40
CA ILE A 98 -2.14 4.37 -0.72
C ILE A 98 -0.91 4.38 -1.61
N LEU A 99 -1.00 5.06 -2.75
CA LEU A 99 0.14 5.32 -3.61
C LEU A 99 0.79 6.64 -3.18
N TRP A 100 1.76 6.55 -2.27
CA TRP A 100 2.40 7.72 -1.63
C TRP A 100 3.04 8.71 -2.61
N ASP A 101 3.49 8.23 -3.77
CA ASP A 101 4.10 9.05 -4.82
C ASP A 101 3.09 9.86 -5.65
N TYR A 102 1.79 9.63 -5.43
CA TYR A 102 0.69 10.20 -6.19
C TYR A 102 -0.28 10.98 -5.28
N PRO A 103 0.18 12.09 -4.65
CA PRO A 103 -0.74 13.04 -4.04
C PRO A 103 -1.65 13.65 -5.12
N VAL A 104 -2.93 13.81 -4.80
CA VAL A 104 -3.91 14.40 -5.73
C VAL A 104 -4.64 15.57 -5.07
N PRO A 105 -5.16 16.55 -5.83
CA PRO A 105 -6.05 17.58 -5.29
C PRO A 105 -7.31 16.97 -4.68
N ASP A 106 -7.85 17.60 -3.63
CA ASP A 106 -9.12 17.23 -2.99
C ASP A 106 -10.34 17.40 -3.91
N THR A 107 -10.20 18.23 -4.95
CA THR A 107 -11.19 18.45 -6.00
C THR A 107 -11.23 17.33 -7.04
N LEU A 108 -10.20 16.48 -7.12
CA LEU A 108 -10.15 15.38 -8.08
C LEU A 108 -11.17 14.31 -7.67
N LYS A 109 -12.07 13.97 -8.59
CA LYS A 109 -13.03 12.88 -8.43
C LYS A 109 -12.69 11.74 -9.37
N ALA A 110 -12.66 10.54 -8.84
CA ALA A 110 -12.57 9.33 -9.64
C ALA A 110 -13.91 9.03 -10.34
N PRO A 111 -13.89 8.35 -11.50
CA PRO A 111 -15.08 7.71 -12.08
C PRO A 111 -15.73 6.74 -11.09
N TYR A 112 -16.98 6.35 -11.38
CA TYR A 112 -17.76 5.45 -10.51
C TYR A 112 -17.05 4.11 -10.29
N GLU A 113 -16.50 3.56 -11.35
CA GLU A 113 -15.71 2.32 -11.44
C GLU A 113 -14.21 2.53 -11.16
N GLY A 114 -13.78 3.76 -10.87
CA GLY A 114 -12.35 4.11 -10.82
C GLY A 114 -11.71 4.18 -12.22
N TRP A 115 -10.39 4.19 -12.26
CA TRP A 115 -9.62 4.06 -13.50
C TRP A 115 -9.01 2.67 -13.59
N ASP A 116 -9.00 2.09 -14.79
CA ASP A 116 -8.35 0.78 -15.02
C ASP A 116 -6.81 0.88 -14.93
N GLU A 117 -6.27 2.08 -15.18
CA GLU A 117 -4.85 2.40 -15.06
C GLU A 117 -4.64 3.70 -14.30
N ILE A 118 -3.42 3.95 -13.81
CA ILE A 118 -3.05 5.26 -13.28
C ILE A 118 -3.28 6.30 -14.40
N PRO A 119 -4.08 7.35 -14.18
CA PRO A 119 -4.33 8.36 -15.21
C PRO A 119 -3.05 9.04 -15.70
N GLU A 120 -2.94 9.28 -17.01
CA GLU A 120 -1.75 9.90 -17.63
C GLU A 120 -1.37 11.24 -17.00
N PHE A 121 -2.35 12.06 -16.62
CA PHE A 121 -2.08 13.36 -15.97
C PHE A 121 -1.47 13.25 -14.56
N LEU A 122 -1.49 12.04 -13.95
CA LEU A 122 -0.84 11.74 -12.68
C LEU A 122 0.50 11.03 -12.87
N LYS A 123 0.74 10.41 -14.03
CA LYS A 123 2.06 9.88 -14.37
C LYS A 123 2.97 11.09 -14.51
N LYS A 124 3.85 11.33 -13.52
CA LYS A 124 4.90 12.33 -13.68
C LYS A 124 5.64 11.97 -14.97
N GLN A 125 5.67 12.89 -15.94
CA GLN A 125 6.62 12.79 -17.02
C GLN A 125 7.98 12.61 -16.36
N GLU A 126 8.65 11.48 -16.65
CA GLU A 126 10.10 11.39 -16.54
C GLU A 126 10.64 12.48 -17.48
N LEU A 127 10.73 13.70 -16.99
CA LEU A 127 11.41 14.80 -17.64
C LEU A 127 12.88 14.39 -17.64
N PHE A 128 13.27 13.77 -18.76
CA PHE A 128 14.61 13.62 -19.31
C PHE A 128 15.73 14.22 -18.44
N ASP A 129 16.56 13.34 -17.88
CA ASP A 129 17.92 13.66 -17.42
C ASP A 129 18.80 14.15 -18.57
#